data_AF-A0A0F4GRM5-F1
#
_entry.id   AF-A0A0F4GRM5-F1
#
_cell.length_a   1.000
_cell.length_b   1.000
_cell.length_c   1.000
_cell.angle_alpha   90.00
_cell.angle_beta   90.00
_cell.angle_gamma   90.00
#
_symmetry.space_group_name_H-M   'P 1'
#
loop_
_entity.id
_entity.type
_entity.pdbx_description
1 polymer ?
#
loop_
_entity_poly.entity_id
_entity_poly.type
_entity_poly.pdbx_seq_one_letter_code
_entity_poly.pdbx_strand_id
1 'polypeptide(L)'
;MDDSHSNSEMADLKPAERARLIKLGKLVTNHFTKHRALLPDPAKDGPKKRRETPTALRCMNDAVRLWALAGPLNSGDRPEAKVFLQTSKKIEDLLVTRYDMELDEVDVMELMDNYIKLHGKDVTERTVYITGFPDDWVPGATDAWETVEYEGTLWYQDVLTGEDKERMERCSFCGVGALPGVKFKACGECKSMFYCDRKCRVLHWKKEHKKECKELMSKKKEASEKEGAGGGFV
;
A
#
# COMPACT_ATOMS: atom_id res chain seq x y z
N MET A 1 -36.71 13.62 11.05
CA MET A 1 -36.99 13.17 9.67
C MET A 1 -36.21 14.08 8.76
N ASP A 2 -34.94 13.76 8.51
CA ASP A 2 -34.27 13.98 7.22
C ASP A 2 -32.87 13.35 7.27
N ASP A 3 -32.82 12.02 7.15
CA ASP A 3 -31.58 11.25 6.94
C ASP A 3 -31.47 10.86 5.45
N SER A 4 -31.51 11.87 4.58
CA SER A 4 -31.51 11.69 3.12
C SER A 4 -30.21 12.13 2.43
N HIS A 5 -29.19 12.58 3.19
CA HIS A 5 -27.97 13.14 2.60
C HIS A 5 -26.75 12.20 2.49
N SER A 6 -26.82 10.91 2.86
CA SER A 6 -25.59 10.10 3.00
C SER A 6 -25.40 8.92 2.05
N ASN A 7 -26.06 8.87 0.88
CA ASN A 7 -25.87 7.72 -0.02
C ASN A 7 -25.73 8.01 -1.53
N SER A 8 -25.80 9.28 -1.97
CA SER A 8 -25.71 9.62 -3.40
C SER A 8 -24.33 10.17 -3.84
N GLU A 9 -23.48 10.66 -2.93
CA GLU A 9 -22.21 11.32 -3.32
C GLU A 9 -21.05 10.36 -3.64
N MET A 10 -21.17 9.07 -3.29
CA MET A 10 -20.15 8.04 -3.61
C MET A 10 -20.39 7.33 -4.96
N ALA A 11 -21.44 7.71 -5.70
CA ALA A 11 -21.92 6.92 -6.84
C ALA A 11 -20.99 6.93 -8.08
N ASP A 12 -20.19 7.99 -8.29
CA ASP A 12 -19.37 8.13 -9.51
C ASP A 12 -17.89 8.43 -9.23
N LEU A 13 -17.20 7.49 -8.59
CA LEU A 13 -15.75 7.54 -8.47
C LEU A 13 -15.09 7.66 -9.85
N LYS A 14 -14.38 8.78 -10.09
CA LYS A 14 -13.69 9.06 -11.36
C LYS A 14 -12.83 7.86 -11.78
N PRO A 15 -12.78 7.47 -13.07
CA PRO A 15 -12.02 6.29 -13.51
C PRO A 15 -10.55 6.28 -13.11
N ALA A 16 -9.88 7.44 -13.13
CA ALA A 16 -8.50 7.57 -12.71
C ALA A 16 -8.32 7.29 -11.20
N GLU A 17 -9.23 7.82 -10.39
CA GLU A 17 -9.23 7.62 -8.94
C GLU A 17 -9.52 6.16 -8.59
N ARG A 18 -10.51 5.56 -9.26
CA ARG A 18 -10.77 4.12 -9.16
C ARG A 18 -9.52 3.28 -9.46
N ALA A 19 -8.82 3.59 -10.56
CA ALA A 19 -7.61 2.88 -10.93
C ALA A 19 -6.49 3.06 -9.88
N ARG A 20 -6.39 4.25 -9.27
CA ARG A 20 -5.46 4.54 -8.19
C ARG A 20 -5.75 3.68 -6.95
N LEU A 21 -6.99 3.64 -6.47
CA LEU A 21 -7.38 2.85 -5.30
C LEU A 21 -7.17 1.34 -5.53
N ILE A 22 -7.50 0.84 -6.72
CA ILE A 22 -7.23 -0.56 -7.10
C ILE A 22 -5.72 -0.85 -7.06
N LYS A 23 -4.89 0.07 -7.55
CA LYS A 23 -3.43 -0.06 -7.50
C LYS A 23 -2.93 -0.07 -6.05
N LEU A 24 -3.45 0.80 -5.18
CA LEU A 24 -3.10 0.82 -3.76
C LEU A 24 -3.47 -0.49 -3.07
N GLY A 25 -4.67 -1.02 -3.27
CA GLY A 25 -5.05 -2.30 -2.65
C GLY A 25 -4.21 -3.49 -3.12
N LYS A 26 -3.72 -3.46 -4.37
CA LYS A 26 -2.73 -4.45 -4.85
C LYS A 26 -1.38 -4.33 -4.13
N LEU A 27 -0.91 -3.11 -3.84
CA LEU A 27 0.31 -2.87 -3.06
C LEU A 27 0.14 -3.36 -1.62
N VAL A 28 -1.01 -3.10 -0.98
CA VAL A 28 -1.32 -3.62 0.37
C VAL A 28 -1.36 -5.15 0.38
N THR A 29 -1.98 -5.78 -0.63
CA THR A 29 -1.98 -7.25 -0.76
C THR A 29 -0.56 -7.82 -0.90
N ASN A 30 0.33 -7.12 -1.63
CA ASN A 30 1.73 -7.50 -1.76
C ASN A 30 2.51 -7.30 -0.44
N HIS A 31 2.21 -6.23 0.30
CA HIS A 31 2.75 -5.97 1.63
C HIS A 31 2.37 -7.09 2.61
N PHE A 32 1.09 -7.45 2.66
CA PHE A 32 0.63 -8.58 3.46
C PHE A 32 1.34 -9.88 3.04
N THR A 33 1.46 -10.15 1.74
CA THR A 33 2.17 -11.36 1.24
C THR A 33 3.62 -11.43 1.75
N LYS A 34 4.32 -10.31 1.80
CA LYS A 34 5.68 -10.20 2.34
C LYS A 34 5.72 -10.57 3.83
N HIS A 35 4.86 -9.92 4.63
CA HIS A 35 4.86 -10.04 6.09
C HIS A 35 4.25 -11.35 6.57
N ARG A 36 3.22 -11.87 5.89
CA ARG A 36 2.67 -13.22 6.13
C ARG A 36 3.74 -14.30 6.04
N ALA A 37 4.66 -14.17 5.10
CA ALA A 37 5.78 -15.09 4.93
C ALA A 37 6.91 -14.89 5.97
N LEU A 38 6.80 -13.92 6.88
CA LEU A 38 7.66 -13.76 8.06
C LEU A 38 6.96 -14.25 9.34
N LEU A 39 5.62 -14.35 9.33
CA LEU A 39 4.87 -14.90 10.44
C LEU A 39 5.00 -16.44 10.49
N PRO A 40 5.03 -17.02 11.70
CA PRO A 40 4.90 -18.46 11.95
C PRO A 40 3.81 -19.14 11.11
N ASP A 41 4.07 -20.38 10.70
CA ASP A 41 3.16 -21.20 9.93
C ASP A 41 2.35 -22.09 10.89
N PRO A 42 1.03 -21.93 10.99
CA PRO A 42 0.22 -22.73 11.91
C PRO A 42 0.35 -24.24 11.68
N ALA A 43 0.63 -24.68 10.45
CA ALA A 43 0.89 -26.09 10.16
C ALA A 43 2.19 -26.62 10.78
N LYS A 44 3.14 -25.74 11.10
CA LYS A 44 4.47 -26.08 11.65
C LYS A 44 4.61 -25.74 13.13
N ASP A 45 3.99 -24.65 13.54
CA ASP A 45 4.21 -24.02 14.85
C ASP A 45 3.18 -24.40 15.92
N GLY A 46 2.16 -25.17 15.55
CA GLY A 46 1.08 -25.57 16.44
C GLY A 46 0.13 -24.43 16.86
N PRO A 47 -0.86 -24.71 17.71
CA PRO A 47 -2.00 -23.83 17.96
C PRO A 47 -1.74 -22.70 18.97
N LYS A 48 -0.54 -22.58 19.54
CA LYS A 48 -0.28 -21.64 20.64
C LYS A 48 -0.43 -20.19 20.21
N LYS A 49 -1.29 -19.42 20.88
CA LYS A 49 -1.38 -17.95 20.72
C LYS A 49 -0.01 -17.31 21.02
N ARG A 50 0.30 -16.23 20.32
CA ARG A 50 1.58 -15.50 20.39
C ARG A 50 1.31 -14.08 20.86
N ARG A 51 2.33 -13.47 21.46
CA ARG A 51 2.30 -12.03 21.74
C ARG A 51 2.29 -11.25 20.45
N GLU A 52 1.75 -10.04 20.51
CA GLU A 52 1.84 -9.05 19.45
C GLU A 52 3.30 -8.85 19.01
N THR A 53 3.48 -8.64 17.71
CA THR A 53 4.79 -8.35 17.13
C THR A 53 4.64 -7.24 16.08
N PRO A 54 5.69 -6.47 15.77
CA PRO A 54 5.66 -5.47 14.71
C PRO A 54 5.25 -6.03 13.34
N THR A 55 5.49 -7.31 13.08
CA THR A 55 5.05 -7.95 11.83
C THR A 55 3.56 -8.28 11.84
N ALA A 56 3.01 -8.68 13.00
CA ALA A 56 1.58 -8.90 13.16
C ALA A 56 0.81 -7.59 13.07
N LEU A 57 1.32 -6.50 13.67
CA LEU A 57 0.74 -5.17 13.55
C LEU A 57 0.75 -4.66 12.10
N ARG A 58 1.84 -4.87 11.34
CA ARG A 58 1.85 -4.58 9.89
C ARG A 58 0.74 -5.30 9.13
N CYS A 59 0.51 -6.58 9.44
CA CYS A 59 -0.59 -7.33 8.85
C CYS A 59 -1.95 -6.75 9.28
N MET A 60 -2.12 -6.35 10.55
CA MET A 60 -3.36 -5.71 11.01
C MET A 60 -3.64 -4.42 10.24
N ASN A 61 -2.62 -3.58 10.11
CA ASN A 61 -2.71 -2.37 9.31
C ASN A 61 -3.10 -2.70 7.86
N ASP A 62 -2.54 -3.75 7.24
CA ASP A 62 -2.97 -4.19 5.91
C ASP A 62 -4.45 -4.58 5.83
N ALA A 63 -5.01 -5.17 6.89
CA ALA A 63 -6.43 -5.49 6.97
C ALA A 63 -7.30 -4.22 7.01
N VAL A 64 -6.96 -3.25 7.88
CA VAL A 64 -7.63 -1.94 7.98
C VAL A 64 -7.61 -1.26 6.61
N ARG A 65 -6.43 -1.19 6.00
CA ARG A 65 -6.18 -0.56 4.70
C ARG A 65 -7.03 -1.14 3.58
N LEU A 66 -7.11 -2.47 3.50
CA LEU A 66 -7.91 -3.15 2.48
C LEU A 66 -9.41 -2.90 2.67
N TRP A 67 -9.89 -2.92 3.91
CA TRP A 67 -11.28 -2.63 4.20
C TRP A 67 -11.60 -1.18 3.81
N ALA A 68 -10.82 -0.22 4.28
CA ALA A 68 -11.06 1.19 4.00
C ALA A 68 -11.04 1.49 2.48
N LEU A 69 -10.13 0.88 1.71
CA LEU A 69 -10.10 1.01 0.24
C LEU A 69 -11.34 0.40 -0.44
N ALA A 70 -12.01 -0.58 0.17
CA ALA A 70 -13.21 -1.19 -0.40
C ALA A 70 -14.43 -0.26 -0.33
N GLY A 71 -14.47 0.66 0.64
CA GLY A 71 -15.57 1.61 0.82
C GLY A 71 -15.81 2.49 -0.42
N PRO A 72 -14.83 3.31 -0.84
CA PRO A 72 -14.95 4.14 -2.06
C PRO A 72 -15.14 3.36 -3.36
N LEU A 73 -14.78 2.07 -3.37
CA LEU A 73 -15.00 1.17 -4.50
C LEU A 73 -16.43 0.58 -4.53
N ASN A 74 -17.33 1.04 -3.65
CA ASN A 74 -18.68 0.54 -3.44
C ASN A 74 -18.67 -0.93 -2.95
N SER A 75 -18.62 -1.09 -1.62
CA SER A 75 -18.28 -2.28 -0.82
C SER A 75 -19.06 -3.60 -1.08
N GLY A 76 -19.86 -3.69 -2.14
CA GLY A 76 -20.63 -4.90 -2.50
C GLY A 76 -20.90 -5.10 -3.99
N ASP A 77 -20.68 -4.07 -4.82
CA ASP A 77 -21.08 -4.10 -6.23
C ASP A 77 -19.92 -4.35 -7.18
N ARG A 78 -18.68 -4.06 -6.75
CA ARG A 78 -17.48 -4.22 -7.59
C ARG A 78 -16.65 -5.45 -7.19
N PRO A 79 -16.13 -6.22 -8.16
CA PRO A 79 -15.27 -7.37 -7.88
C PRO A 79 -14.03 -7.03 -7.05
N GLU A 80 -13.40 -5.89 -7.29
CA GLU A 80 -12.18 -5.47 -6.60
C GLU A 80 -12.44 -5.19 -5.11
N ALA A 81 -13.55 -4.51 -4.79
CA ALA A 81 -13.96 -4.27 -3.41
C ALA A 81 -14.19 -5.59 -2.66
N LYS A 82 -14.85 -6.56 -3.30
CA LYS A 82 -15.06 -7.90 -2.72
C LYS A 82 -13.74 -8.61 -2.42
N VAL A 83 -12.78 -8.54 -3.33
CA VAL A 83 -11.44 -9.14 -3.13
C VAL A 83 -10.73 -8.48 -1.94
N PHE A 84 -10.83 -7.16 -1.79
CA PHE A 84 -10.20 -6.46 -0.66
C PHE A 84 -10.84 -6.84 0.67
N LEU A 85 -12.17 -6.83 0.77
CA LEU A 85 -12.88 -7.26 1.99
C LEU A 85 -12.59 -8.72 2.36
N GLN A 86 -12.61 -9.63 1.38
CA GLN A 86 -12.26 -11.03 1.61
C GLN A 86 -10.80 -11.20 2.07
N THR A 87 -9.89 -10.38 1.56
CA THR A 87 -8.48 -10.44 1.96
C THR A 87 -8.30 -9.86 3.36
N SER A 88 -8.93 -8.72 3.67
CA SER A 88 -8.96 -8.12 5.01
C SER A 88 -9.46 -9.14 6.04
N LYS A 89 -10.61 -9.77 5.79
CA LYS A 89 -11.19 -10.78 6.69
C LYS A 89 -10.26 -11.97 6.94
N LYS A 90 -9.57 -12.46 5.90
CA LYS A 90 -8.58 -13.54 6.04
C LYS A 90 -7.39 -13.14 6.91
N ILE A 91 -7.00 -11.87 6.88
CA ILE A 91 -5.92 -11.35 7.72
C ILE A 91 -6.39 -11.26 9.16
N GLU A 92 -7.56 -10.68 9.39
CA GLU A 92 -8.17 -10.60 10.72
C GLU A 92 -8.32 -12.00 11.35
N ASP A 93 -8.91 -12.96 10.64
CA ASP A 93 -9.09 -14.33 11.15
C ASP A 93 -7.76 -14.97 11.56
N LEU A 94 -6.70 -14.72 10.79
CA LEU A 94 -5.34 -15.16 11.13
C LEU A 94 -4.85 -14.49 12.42
N LEU A 95 -5.06 -13.19 12.58
CA LEU A 95 -4.56 -12.41 13.70
C LEU A 95 -5.32 -12.70 15.00
N VAL A 96 -6.64 -12.82 14.95
CA VAL A 96 -7.48 -13.26 16.09
C VAL A 96 -7.05 -14.65 16.56
N THR A 97 -6.91 -15.59 15.62
CA THR A 97 -6.57 -16.98 15.95
C THR A 97 -5.16 -17.12 16.53
N ARG A 98 -4.20 -16.30 16.07
CA ARG A 98 -2.77 -16.52 16.37
C ARG A 98 -2.16 -15.51 17.33
N TYR A 99 -2.70 -14.31 17.42
CA TYR A 99 -2.12 -13.18 18.15
C TYR A 99 -3.08 -12.51 19.13
N ASP A 100 -4.35 -12.93 19.17
CA ASP A 100 -5.38 -12.28 20.00
C ASP A 100 -5.57 -10.79 19.63
N MET A 101 -5.40 -10.49 18.34
CA MET A 101 -5.57 -9.15 17.80
C MET A 101 -6.83 -9.13 16.94
N GLU A 102 -7.76 -8.24 17.29
CA GLU A 102 -8.98 -7.97 16.54
C GLU A 102 -8.83 -6.66 15.76
N LEU A 103 -9.51 -6.58 14.63
CA LEU A 103 -9.51 -5.35 13.84
C LEU A 103 -10.35 -4.30 14.57
N ASP A 104 -9.81 -3.09 14.73
CA ASP A 104 -10.59 -1.97 15.24
C ASP A 104 -11.40 -1.34 14.10
N GLU A 105 -12.73 -1.50 14.14
CA GLU A 105 -13.62 -0.89 13.15
C GLU A 105 -13.56 0.65 13.19
N VAL A 106 -13.15 1.24 14.33
CA VAL A 106 -12.98 2.69 14.46
C VAL A 106 -11.89 3.20 13.53
N ASP A 107 -10.75 2.51 13.46
CA ASP A 107 -9.64 2.87 12.56
C ASP A 107 -10.06 2.82 11.08
N VAL A 108 -10.91 1.86 10.72
CA VAL A 108 -11.46 1.72 9.37
C VAL A 108 -12.39 2.90 9.06
N MET A 109 -13.30 3.21 9.99
CA MET A 109 -14.28 4.29 9.83
C MET A 109 -13.61 5.66 9.76
N GLU A 110 -12.64 5.94 10.63
CA GLU A 110 -11.92 7.21 10.63
C GLU A 110 -11.19 7.44 9.30
N LEU A 111 -10.54 6.41 8.77
CA LEU A 111 -9.86 6.47 7.49
C LEU A 111 -10.84 6.69 6.32
N MET A 112 -11.97 5.99 6.31
CA MET A 112 -13.00 6.16 5.30
C MET A 112 -13.61 7.57 5.35
N ASP A 113 -13.92 8.07 6.55
CA ASP A 113 -14.45 9.41 6.75
C ASP A 113 -13.47 10.48 6.30
N ASN A 114 -12.18 10.32 6.61
CA ASN A 114 -11.14 11.24 6.16
C ASN A 114 -11.00 11.24 4.63
N TYR A 115 -11.12 10.07 3.99
CA TYR A 115 -11.15 9.99 2.53
C TYR A 115 -12.36 10.73 1.95
N ILE A 116 -13.57 10.51 2.49
CA ILE A 116 -14.80 11.18 2.02
C ILE A 116 -14.70 12.70 2.22
N LYS A 117 -14.22 13.15 3.38
CA LYS A 117 -14.04 14.58 3.70
C LYS A 117 -13.08 15.27 2.72
N LEU A 118 -11.97 14.62 2.36
CA LEU A 118 -10.96 15.18 1.46
C LEU A 118 -11.38 15.15 -0.01
N HIS A 119 -12.09 14.11 -0.45
CA HIS A 119 -12.51 13.97 -1.84
C HIS A 119 -13.89 14.60 -2.14
N GLY A 120 -14.65 14.96 -1.12
CA GLY A 120 -15.95 15.66 -1.22
C GLY A 120 -15.87 17.19 -1.11
N LYS A 121 -14.70 17.77 -0.86
CA LYS A 121 -14.51 19.24 -0.76
C LYS A 121 -13.22 19.68 -1.47
N ASP A 122 -13.20 20.94 -1.90
CA ASP A 122 -12.00 21.64 -2.39
C ASP A 122 -11.07 21.92 -1.20
N VAL A 123 -10.36 20.90 -0.72
CA VAL A 123 -9.54 21.00 0.49
C VAL A 123 -8.13 21.47 0.13
N THR A 124 -7.99 22.79 0.00
CA THR A 124 -6.68 23.47 -0.03
C THR A 124 -6.10 23.70 1.38
N GLU A 125 -6.85 23.36 2.44
CA GLU A 125 -6.37 23.38 3.81
C GLU A 125 -5.70 22.05 4.18
N ARG A 126 -4.37 22.07 4.02
CA ARG A 126 -3.37 21.03 4.29
C ARG A 126 -3.75 20.03 5.38
N THR A 127 -3.56 18.76 5.03
CA THR A 127 -3.54 17.53 5.82
C THR A 127 -2.50 17.52 6.95
N VAL A 128 -2.61 18.41 7.93
CA VAL A 128 -1.66 18.48 9.07
C VAL A 128 -2.06 17.57 10.25
N TYR A 129 -3.24 16.94 10.24
CA TYR A 129 -3.68 16.12 11.37
C TYR A 129 -4.37 14.83 10.95
N ILE A 130 -3.63 13.91 10.35
CA ILE A 130 -4.14 12.53 10.17
C ILE A 130 -3.28 11.51 10.92
N THR A 131 -2.04 11.85 11.25
CA THR A 131 -1.10 10.90 11.82
C THR A 131 -0.79 11.19 13.29
N GLY A 132 -1.05 12.42 13.76
CA GLY A 132 -0.75 12.85 15.13
C GLY A 132 0.74 13.07 15.43
N PHE A 133 1.63 12.94 14.44
CA PHE A 133 3.07 13.14 14.60
C PHE A 133 3.51 14.55 14.14
N PRO A 134 4.51 15.16 14.79
CA PRO A 134 5.16 16.38 14.30
C PRO A 134 5.76 16.21 12.89
N ASP A 135 5.82 17.30 12.12
CA ASP A 135 6.37 17.33 10.74
C ASP A 135 7.84 16.87 10.66
N ASP A 136 8.60 17.02 11.75
CA ASP A 136 10.01 16.65 11.86
C ASP A 136 10.23 15.31 12.57
N TRP A 137 9.16 14.56 12.87
CA TRP A 137 9.30 13.25 13.52
C TRP A 137 9.85 12.21 12.54
N VAL A 138 10.91 11.53 13.00
CA VAL A 138 11.62 10.49 12.27
C VAL A 138 11.71 9.28 13.20
N PRO A 139 11.31 8.08 12.77
CA PRO A 139 11.45 6.89 13.60
C PRO A 139 12.93 6.62 13.89
N GLY A 140 13.22 6.19 15.11
CA GLY A 140 14.51 5.62 15.46
C GLY A 140 14.81 4.43 14.54
N ALA A 141 15.94 4.47 13.84
CA ALA A 141 16.27 3.49 12.80
C ALA A 141 16.31 2.02 13.28
N THR A 142 16.30 1.78 14.59
CA THR A 142 16.32 0.45 15.22
C THR A 142 15.01 0.06 15.89
N ASP A 143 14.03 0.96 16.03
CA ASP A 143 12.76 0.64 16.68
C ASP A 143 11.76 0.08 15.67
N ALA A 144 11.49 -1.21 15.81
CA ALA A 144 10.60 -1.93 14.91
C ALA A 144 9.14 -1.49 15.05
N TRP A 145 8.72 -0.88 16.16
CA TRP A 145 7.37 -0.36 16.38
C TRP A 145 7.22 1.06 15.80
N GLU A 146 8.17 1.95 16.08
CA GLU A 146 8.17 3.30 15.47
C GLU A 146 8.21 3.23 13.94
N THR A 147 8.94 2.26 13.39
CA THR A 147 8.91 2.03 11.92
C THR A 147 7.55 1.55 11.42
N VAL A 148 6.76 0.81 12.20
CA VAL A 148 5.38 0.43 11.82
C VAL A 148 4.47 1.63 11.82
N GLU A 149 4.58 2.48 12.84
CA GLU A 149 3.79 3.71 12.95
C GLU A 149 4.11 4.65 11.78
N TYR A 150 5.39 4.87 11.49
CA TYR A 150 5.83 5.67 10.34
C TYR A 150 5.39 5.08 8.98
N GLU A 151 5.45 3.76 8.81
CA GLU A 151 4.88 3.12 7.62
C GLU A 151 3.36 3.33 7.53
N GLY A 152 2.67 3.38 8.69
CA GLY A 152 1.27 3.77 8.82
C GLY A 152 1.02 5.16 8.29
N THR A 153 1.75 6.15 8.79
CA THR A 153 1.59 7.57 8.44
C THR A 153 1.74 7.83 6.95
N LEU A 154 2.79 7.28 6.33
CA LEU A 154 3.05 7.41 4.90
C LEU A 154 1.95 6.80 4.04
N TRP A 155 1.30 5.74 4.53
CA TRP A 155 0.21 5.09 3.82
C TRP A 155 -1.09 5.89 3.93
N TYR A 156 -1.39 6.45 5.10
CA TYR A 156 -2.55 7.34 5.27
C TYR A 156 -2.48 8.51 4.28
N GLN A 157 -1.31 9.14 4.19
CA GLN A 157 -1.07 10.21 3.22
C GLN A 157 -1.32 9.78 1.78
N ASP A 158 -0.87 8.57 1.37
CA ASP A 158 -1.10 8.04 0.02
C ASP A 158 -2.59 7.90 -0.31
N VAL A 159 -3.36 7.32 0.62
CA VAL A 159 -4.80 7.10 0.41
C VAL A 159 -5.55 8.40 0.28
N LEU A 160 -5.18 9.39 1.09
CA LEU A 160 -5.97 10.60 1.33
C LEU A 160 -5.64 11.72 0.35
N THR A 161 -4.38 11.87 -0.04
CA THR A 161 -3.96 12.99 -0.91
C THR A 161 -3.89 12.59 -2.38
N GLY A 162 -3.64 11.31 -2.67
CA GLY A 162 -3.38 10.86 -4.03
C GLY A 162 -2.20 11.54 -4.72
N GLU A 163 -1.39 12.31 -3.97
CA GLU A 163 -0.23 13.01 -4.51
C GLU A 163 0.86 11.98 -4.81
N ASP A 164 0.91 11.57 -6.07
CA ASP A 164 1.93 10.75 -6.70
C ASP A 164 3.32 11.44 -6.80
N LYS A 165 3.47 12.59 -6.13
CA LYS A 165 4.65 13.45 -6.17
C LYS A 165 5.72 12.88 -5.24
N GLU A 166 6.28 11.74 -5.66
CA GLU A 166 7.64 11.24 -5.41
C GLU A 166 7.69 9.72 -5.66
N ARG A 167 7.29 9.35 -6.87
CA ARG A 167 7.28 7.97 -7.39
C ARG A 167 8.65 7.27 -7.40
N MET A 168 9.73 7.98 -7.05
CA MET A 168 11.10 7.44 -6.97
C MET A 168 11.44 6.82 -5.60
N GLU A 169 10.56 6.91 -4.59
CA GLU A 169 10.86 6.48 -3.22
C GLU A 169 10.00 5.33 -2.69
N ARG A 170 9.22 4.64 -3.55
CA ARG A 170 8.35 3.52 -3.13
C ARG A 170 8.78 2.18 -3.70
N CYS A 171 8.59 1.14 -2.88
CA CYS A 171 8.90 -0.22 -3.29
C CYS A 171 7.91 -0.64 -4.37
N SER A 172 8.41 -1.03 -5.55
CA SER A 172 7.60 -1.45 -6.70
C SER A 172 6.71 -2.67 -6.41
N PHE A 173 7.04 -3.45 -5.38
CA PHE A 173 6.21 -4.57 -4.93
C PHE A 173 5.16 -4.17 -3.88
N CYS A 174 5.59 -3.71 -2.70
CA CYS A 174 4.69 -3.52 -1.55
C CYS A 174 4.26 -2.06 -1.29
N GLY A 175 4.73 -1.09 -2.07
CA GLY A 175 4.31 0.32 -1.96
C GLY A 175 4.90 1.10 -0.79
N VAL A 176 5.55 0.44 0.17
CA VAL A 176 6.23 1.09 1.31
C VAL A 176 7.26 2.10 0.81
N GLY A 177 7.22 3.30 1.39
CA GLY A 177 8.18 4.39 1.17
C GLY A 177 9.54 4.11 1.81
N ALA A 178 10.57 4.82 1.36
CA ALA A 178 11.88 4.73 1.96
C ALA A 178 11.83 5.22 3.41
N LEU A 179 12.29 4.39 4.35
CA LEU A 179 12.56 4.88 5.70
C LEU A 179 13.73 5.88 5.65
N PRO A 180 13.77 6.86 6.56
CA PRO A 180 14.88 7.82 6.65
C PRO A 180 16.25 7.12 6.65
N GLY A 181 17.12 7.54 5.71
CA GLY A 181 18.46 6.96 5.54
C GLY A 181 18.51 5.59 4.83
N VAL A 182 17.37 4.99 4.49
CA VAL A 182 17.30 3.67 3.81
C VAL A 182 17.14 3.86 2.30
N LYS A 183 18.14 3.44 1.53
CA LYS A 183 18.08 3.46 0.06
C LYS A 183 17.47 2.19 -0.50
N PHE A 184 16.61 2.34 -1.49
CA PHE A 184 16.06 1.21 -2.22
C PHE A 184 17.05 0.61 -3.21
N LYS A 185 16.89 -0.69 -3.43
CA LYS A 185 17.70 -1.45 -4.37
C LYS A 185 16.99 -1.51 -5.71
N ALA A 186 17.64 -0.98 -6.74
CA ALA A 186 17.15 -1.11 -8.11
C ALA A 186 17.27 -2.56 -8.61
N CYS A 187 16.42 -2.94 -9.55
CA CYS A 187 16.62 -4.17 -10.34
C CYS A 187 17.95 -4.11 -11.08
N GLY A 188 18.77 -5.16 -10.99
CA GLY A 188 20.10 -5.20 -11.59
C GLY A 188 20.10 -5.19 -13.12
N GLU A 189 19.01 -5.65 -13.74
CA GLU A 189 18.84 -5.69 -15.19
C GLU A 189 18.22 -4.39 -15.69
N CYS A 190 16.93 -4.17 -15.42
CA CYS A 190 16.22 -3.02 -16.00
C CYS A 190 16.50 -1.68 -15.31
N LYS A 191 16.95 -1.67 -14.05
CA LYS A 191 17.12 -0.46 -13.22
C LYS A 191 15.87 0.45 -13.11
N SER A 192 14.70 -0.05 -13.48
CA SER A 192 13.44 0.71 -13.50
C SER A 192 12.51 0.38 -12.33
N MET A 193 12.74 -0.73 -11.64
CA MET A 193 12.01 -1.11 -10.42
C MET A 193 12.91 -1.00 -9.21
N PHE A 194 12.34 -0.58 -8.08
CA PHE A 194 13.03 -0.32 -6.82
C PHE A 194 12.40 -1.13 -5.69
N TYR A 195 13.23 -1.65 -4.78
CA TYR A 195 12.79 -2.55 -3.73
C TYR A 195 13.33 -2.14 -2.37
N CYS A 196 12.45 -2.15 -1.36
CA CYS A 196 12.83 -1.94 0.03
C CYS A 196 13.74 -3.06 0.56
N ASP A 197 13.57 -4.30 0.07
CA ASP A 197 14.42 -5.42 0.43
C ASP A 197 14.48 -6.53 -0.63
N ARG A 198 15.32 -7.53 -0.37
CA ARG A 198 15.47 -8.72 -1.24
C ARG A 198 14.18 -9.53 -1.35
N LYS A 199 13.34 -9.56 -0.32
CA LYS A 199 12.11 -10.36 -0.30
C LYS A 199 11.09 -9.79 -1.28
N CYS A 200 10.89 -8.47 -1.27
CA CYS A 200 10.07 -7.76 -2.25
C CYS A 200 10.54 -8.02 -3.68
N ARG A 201 11.86 -7.92 -3.93
CA ARG A 201 12.41 -8.22 -5.26
C ARG A 201 12.11 -9.64 -5.72
N VAL A 202 12.33 -10.63 -4.85
CA VAL A 202 12.11 -12.05 -5.19
C VAL A 202 10.63 -12.35 -5.40
N LEU A 203 9.75 -11.81 -4.56
CA LEU A 203 8.30 -11.98 -4.69
C LEU A 203 7.78 -11.31 -5.97
N HIS A 204 8.21 -10.08 -6.25
CA HIS A 204 7.82 -9.36 -7.47
C HIS A 204 8.30 -10.06 -8.73
N TRP A 205 9.54 -10.57 -8.72
CA TRP A 205 10.09 -11.37 -9.83
C TRP A 205 9.23 -12.59 -10.14
N LYS A 206 8.83 -13.33 -9.11
CA LYS A 206 7.96 -14.52 -9.26
C LYS A 206 6.56 -14.16 -9.72
N LYS A 207 6.02 -13.03 -9.24
CA LYS A 207 4.65 -12.60 -9.53
C LYS A 207 4.48 -12.09 -10.96
N GLU A 208 5.32 -11.14 -11.38
CA GLU A 208 5.11 -10.44 -12.66
C GLU A 208 6.38 -9.80 -13.24
N HIS A 209 7.33 -9.35 -12.41
CA HIS A 209 8.44 -8.53 -12.89
C HIS A 209 9.36 -9.23 -13.89
N LYS A 210 9.45 -10.56 -13.89
CA LYS A 210 10.25 -11.30 -14.90
C LYS A 210 9.84 -10.96 -16.34
N LYS A 211 8.54 -10.77 -16.59
CA LYS A 211 8.02 -10.40 -17.90
C LYS A 211 8.24 -8.91 -18.15
N GLU A 212 7.87 -8.06 -17.20
CA GLU A 212 8.01 -6.60 -17.27
C GLU A 212 9.47 -6.17 -17.49
N CYS A 213 10.42 -6.83 -16.84
CA CYS A 213 11.85 -6.54 -16.96
C CYS A 213 12.31 -6.66 -18.41
N LYS A 214 11.90 -7.72 -19.11
CA LYS A 214 12.23 -7.92 -20.52
C LYS A 214 11.64 -6.82 -21.40
N GLU A 215 10.37 -6.47 -21.18
CA GLU A 215 9.69 -5.42 -21.93
C GLU A 215 10.36 -4.05 -21.72
N LEU A 216 10.75 -3.73 -20.49
CA LEU A 216 11.48 -2.50 -20.16
C LEU A 216 12.86 -2.45 -20.82
N MET A 217 13.56 -3.58 -20.86
CA MET A 217 14.87 -3.66 -21.53
C MET A 217 14.74 -3.49 -23.04
N SER A 218 13.73 -4.10 -23.67
CA SER A 218 13.46 -3.91 -25.10
C SER A 218 13.16 -2.45 -25.44
N LYS A 219 12.27 -1.80 -24.66
CA LYS A 219 11.94 -0.38 -24.85
C LYS A 219 13.15 0.54 -24.71
N LYS A 220 14.04 0.27 -23.75
CA LYS A 220 15.29 1.06 -23.59
C LYS A 220 16.21 0.91 -24.79
N LYS A 221 16.33 -0.30 -25.34
CA LYS A 221 17.12 -0.55 -26.53
C LYS A 221 16.56 0.21 -27.75
N GLU A 222 15.26 0.09 -28.00
CA GLU A 222 14.59 0.80 -29.09
C GLU A 222 14.72 2.32 -28.98
N ALA A 223 14.67 2.88 -27.77
CA ALA A 223 14.88 4.31 -27.54
C ALA A 223 16.32 4.74 -27.87
N SER A 224 17.33 3.97 -27.42
CA SER A 224 18.74 4.27 -27.70
C SER A 224 19.10 4.19 -29.19
N GLU A 225 18.44 3.32 -29.95
CA GLU A 225 18.66 3.19 -31.40
C GLU A 225 18.05 4.35 -32.18
N LYS A 226 16.91 4.90 -31.72
CA LYS A 226 16.28 6.09 -32.32
C LYS A 226 17.05 7.38 -32.03
N GLU A 227 17.67 7.50 -30.86
CA GLU A 227 18.54 8.63 -30.52
C GLU A 227 19.86 8.59 -31.28
N GLY A 228 20.43 7.40 -31.52
CA GLY A 228 21.65 7.22 -32.32
C GLY A 228 21.49 7.50 -33.81
N ALA A 229 20.28 7.36 -34.37
CA ALA A 229 20.00 7.63 -35.79
C ALA A 229 19.78 9.12 -36.13
N GLY A 230 19.63 10.00 -35.13
CA GLY A 230 19.40 11.44 -35.31
C GLY A 230 20.64 12.33 -35.19
N GLY A 231 21.80 11.78 -34.81
CA GLY A 231 23.01 12.54 -34.47
C GLY A 231 24.04 12.72 -35.60
N GLY A 232 23.73 12.32 -36.83
CA GLY A 232 24.66 12.32 -37.96
C GLY A 232 24.35 13.36 -39.03
N PHE A 233 24.42 14.66 -38.70
CA PHE A 233 24.66 15.71 -39.70
C PHE A 233 25.19 16.99 -39.04
N VAL A 234 26.52 17.12 -38.97
CA VAL A 234 27.22 18.42 -38.97
C VAL A 234 28.52 18.26 -39.74
#